data_AF-A0A1B4XH16-F1
#
_entry.id   AF-A0A1B4XH16-F1
#
_cell.length_a   1.000
_cell.length_b   1.000
_cell.length_c   1.000
_cell.angle_alpha   90.00
_cell.angle_beta   90.00
_cell.angle_gamma   90.00
#
_symmetry.space_group_name_H-M   'P 1'
#
loop_
_entity.id
_entity.type
_entity.pdbx_description
1 polymer ?
#
loop_
_entity_poly.entity_id
_entity_poly.type
_entity_poly.pdbx_seq_one_letter_code
_entity_poly.pdbx_strand_id
1 'polypeptide(L)'
;MLESQSTFPVTAEGPGPVTGTIGGFHGTLSYQTDADNNPQLAFTRDTPGVPEYIPAQSPFHPDTFGREDGINVFWMGQNNFYDPPGVKSDIAKCIAFLSSKRYIVMSLLNAGDEGIGTTSYDQLAQINADLARTYPDNFFDIRKILINNYDPASLQDVQDHINDVPPSSLRNDAEHLNDKGYAVVAQQVAAFIASRSW
;
A
#
# COMPACT_ATOMS: atom_id res chain seq x y z
N MET A 1 -20.03 13.55 7.69
CA MET A 1 -20.28 12.28 7.00
C MET A 1 -19.62 12.40 5.64
N LEU A 2 -18.41 11.86 5.47
CA LEU A 2 -17.79 11.76 4.15
C LEU A 2 -18.42 10.54 3.47
N GLU A 3 -19.44 10.76 2.65
CA GLU A 3 -19.91 9.73 1.72
C GLU A 3 -18.78 9.51 0.71
N SER A 4 -18.00 8.44 0.90
CA SER A 4 -16.94 8.05 -0.03
C SER A 4 -17.59 7.49 -1.30
N GLN A 5 -17.83 8.36 -2.30
CA GLN A 5 -18.49 7.98 -3.56
C GLN A 5 -17.62 7.14 -4.52
N SER A 6 -16.32 7.01 -4.24
CA SER A 6 -15.43 6.14 -5.02
C SER A 6 -14.58 5.28 -4.09
N THR A 7 -14.49 4.00 -4.39
CA THR A 7 -13.72 3.01 -3.62
C THR A 7 -12.64 2.42 -4.52
N PHE A 8 -11.40 2.31 -4.03
CA PHE A 8 -10.26 1.74 -4.77
C PHE A 8 -9.83 0.42 -4.13
N PRO A 9 -9.24 -0.53 -4.87
CA PRO A 9 -8.95 -0.53 -6.32
C PRO A 9 -10.11 -1.07 -7.18
N VAL A 10 -10.05 -0.85 -8.51
CA VAL A 10 -11.00 -1.44 -9.49
C VAL A 10 -10.51 -2.84 -9.89
N THR A 11 -10.81 -3.84 -9.07
CA THR A 11 -10.45 -5.25 -9.31
C THR A 11 -11.63 -6.16 -9.00
N ALA A 12 -11.49 -7.46 -9.30
CA ALA A 12 -12.49 -8.48 -8.94
C ALA A 12 -12.78 -8.55 -7.44
N GLU A 13 -11.79 -8.24 -6.62
CA GLU A 13 -11.85 -8.26 -5.15
C GLU A 13 -11.98 -6.84 -4.57
N GLY A 14 -12.01 -5.84 -5.44
CA GLY A 14 -12.00 -4.43 -5.09
C GLY A 14 -13.38 -3.91 -4.72
N PRO A 15 -13.46 -2.89 -3.85
CA PRO A 15 -14.72 -2.39 -3.30
C PRO A 15 -15.64 -1.66 -4.29
N GLY A 16 -15.30 -1.56 -5.58
CA GLY A 16 -16.24 -1.09 -6.59
C GLY A 16 -15.66 -0.15 -7.63
N PRO A 17 -16.52 0.43 -8.47
CA PRO A 17 -16.08 1.28 -9.57
C PRO A 17 -15.52 2.60 -9.07
N VAL A 18 -14.70 3.22 -9.92
CA VAL A 18 -14.03 4.49 -9.64
C VAL A 18 -14.46 5.53 -10.65
N THR A 19 -14.87 6.71 -10.18
CA THR A 19 -15.16 7.85 -11.06
C THR A 19 -13.89 8.60 -11.42
N GLY A 20 -13.89 9.26 -12.58
CA GLY A 20 -12.76 10.07 -13.00
C GLY A 20 -12.83 10.43 -14.49
N THR A 21 -11.71 10.89 -15.01
CA THR A 21 -11.61 11.43 -16.37
C THR A 21 -10.62 10.65 -17.22
N ILE A 22 -11.01 10.31 -18.45
CA ILE A 22 -10.12 9.79 -19.50
C ILE A 22 -10.38 10.53 -20.81
N GLY A 23 -9.32 11.04 -21.44
CA GLY A 23 -9.43 11.77 -22.71
C GLY A 23 -10.39 12.98 -22.69
N GLY A 24 -10.55 13.62 -21.53
CA GLY A 24 -11.47 14.75 -21.35
C GLY A 24 -12.93 14.37 -21.05
N PHE A 25 -13.27 13.08 -21.05
CA PHE A 25 -14.59 12.59 -20.67
C PHE A 25 -14.60 12.16 -19.21
N HIS A 26 -15.50 12.74 -18.43
CA HIS A 26 -15.78 12.29 -17.08
C HIS A 26 -16.73 11.09 -17.09
N GLY A 27 -16.52 10.14 -16.19
CA GLY A 27 -17.30 8.91 -16.13
C GLY A 27 -16.85 7.95 -15.04
N THR A 28 -17.31 6.71 -15.17
CA THR A 28 -17.08 5.63 -14.22
C THR A 28 -16.29 4.50 -14.86
N LEU A 29 -15.16 4.13 -14.25
CA LEU A 29 -14.34 2.96 -14.55
C LEU A 29 -14.78 1.79 -13.66
N SER A 30 -15.20 0.70 -14.29
CA SER A 30 -15.72 -0.50 -13.62
C SER A 30 -14.92 -1.74 -14.01
N TYR A 31 -14.76 -2.64 -13.05
CA TYR A 31 -14.33 -4.01 -13.33
C TYR A 31 -15.50 -4.79 -13.92
N GLN A 32 -15.23 -5.55 -14.97
CA GLN A 32 -16.16 -6.48 -15.60
C GLN A 32 -15.40 -7.71 -16.09
N THR A 33 -16.13 -8.72 -16.53
CA THR A 33 -15.55 -9.86 -17.25
C THR A 33 -16.16 -9.96 -18.63
N ASP A 34 -15.40 -10.47 -19.60
CA ASP A 34 -15.97 -10.84 -20.89
C ASP A 34 -16.75 -12.16 -20.83
N ALA A 35 -17.24 -12.61 -21.99
CA ALA A 35 -18.02 -13.83 -22.12
C ALA A 35 -17.23 -15.10 -21.72
N ASP A 36 -15.89 -15.04 -21.72
CA ASP A 36 -15.00 -16.13 -21.35
C ASP A 36 -14.46 -15.99 -19.91
N ASN A 37 -15.06 -15.09 -19.11
CA ASN A 37 -14.65 -14.72 -17.75
C ASN A 37 -13.26 -14.07 -17.64
N ASN A 38 -12.70 -13.52 -18.72
CA ASN A 38 -11.45 -12.78 -18.60
C ASN A 38 -11.70 -11.38 -18.01
N PRO A 39 -10.80 -10.89 -17.13
CA PRO A 39 -10.92 -9.56 -16.53
C PRO A 39 -10.84 -8.46 -17.59
N GLN A 40 -11.77 -7.51 -17.55
CA GLN A 40 -11.77 -6.31 -18.36
C GLN A 40 -12.16 -5.08 -17.54
N LEU A 41 -11.69 -3.91 -17.98
CA LEU A 41 -12.14 -2.63 -17.44
C LEU A 41 -13.06 -1.97 -18.46
N ALA A 42 -14.22 -1.50 -18.01
CA ALA A 42 -15.13 -0.67 -18.81
C ALA A 42 -15.15 0.75 -18.27
N PHE A 43 -15.07 1.73 -19.18
CA PHE A 43 -15.32 3.13 -18.85
C PHE A 43 -16.66 3.57 -19.46
N THR A 44 -17.56 4.07 -18.62
CA THR A 44 -18.84 4.65 -19.04
C THR A 44 -18.82 6.14 -18.74
N ARG A 45 -18.86 6.98 -19.77
CA ARG A 45 -18.98 8.44 -19.62
C ARG A 45 -20.32 8.80 -18.97
N ASP A 46 -20.33 9.83 -18.12
CA ASP A 46 -21.56 10.28 -17.44
C ASP A 46 -22.56 10.91 -18.41
N THR A 47 -22.05 11.62 -19.41
CA THR A 47 -22.87 12.26 -20.45
C THR A 47 -22.76 11.46 -21.75
N PRO A 48 -23.83 10.81 -22.22
CA PRO A 48 -23.83 10.08 -23.49
C PRO A 48 -23.44 10.99 -24.67
N GLY A 49 -22.78 10.41 -25.67
CA GLY A 49 -22.37 11.14 -26.86
C GLY A 49 -21.92 10.21 -27.98
N VAL A 50 -21.45 10.80 -29.08
CA VAL A 50 -20.92 10.04 -30.22
C VAL A 50 -19.68 9.23 -29.82
N PRO A 51 -19.40 8.08 -30.46
CA PRO A 51 -18.15 7.35 -30.26
C PRO A 51 -16.93 8.23 -30.52
N GLU A 52 -15.94 8.17 -29.62
CA GLU A 52 -14.72 8.99 -29.67
C GLU A 52 -13.50 8.07 -29.55
N TYR A 53 -12.43 8.40 -30.28
CA TYR A 53 -11.18 7.64 -30.22
C TYR A 53 -10.35 8.10 -29.03
N ILE A 54 -10.07 7.17 -28.11
CA ILE A 54 -9.13 7.36 -27.01
C ILE A 54 -7.83 6.62 -27.38
N PRO A 55 -6.69 7.32 -27.54
CA PRO A 55 -5.42 6.67 -27.81
C PRO A 55 -5.09 5.62 -26.76
N ALA A 56 -4.48 4.51 -27.18
CA ALA A 56 -3.97 3.51 -26.27
C ALA A 56 -2.99 4.16 -25.25
N GLN A 57 -2.99 3.65 -24.02
CA GLN A 57 -2.19 4.18 -22.90
C GLN A 57 -2.57 5.60 -22.45
N SER A 58 -3.73 6.11 -22.85
CA SER A 58 -4.27 7.35 -22.25
C SER A 58 -4.49 7.15 -20.74
N PRO A 59 -4.04 8.09 -19.90
CA PRO A 59 -4.23 7.97 -18.47
C PRO A 59 -5.71 8.14 -18.11
N PHE A 60 -6.17 7.29 -17.20
CA PHE A 60 -7.37 7.57 -16.42
C PHE A 60 -6.94 8.34 -15.17
N HIS A 61 -7.59 9.47 -14.91
CA HIS A 61 -7.38 10.30 -13.74
C HIS A 61 -8.56 10.12 -12.79
N PRO A 62 -8.40 9.35 -11.72
CA PRO A 62 -9.47 9.13 -10.77
C PRO A 62 -9.83 10.41 -10.02
N ASP A 63 -11.11 10.55 -9.67
CA ASP A 63 -11.54 11.57 -8.72
C ASP A 63 -10.95 11.25 -7.34
N THR A 64 -10.24 12.21 -6.78
CA THR A 64 -9.53 12.00 -5.52
C THR A 64 -10.39 12.34 -4.30
N PHE A 65 -11.40 13.20 -4.47
CA PHE A 65 -12.26 13.71 -3.40
C PHE A 65 -11.49 14.36 -2.25
N GLY A 66 -10.37 15.03 -2.55
CA GLY A 66 -9.55 15.73 -1.55
C GLY A 66 -8.70 14.80 -0.67
N ARG A 67 -8.62 13.49 -0.97
CA ARG A 67 -7.80 12.54 -0.18
C ARG A 67 -6.32 12.91 -0.14
N GLU A 68 -5.83 13.60 -1.16
CA GLU A 68 -4.48 14.15 -1.24
C GLU A 68 -4.16 15.17 -0.14
N ASP A 69 -5.18 15.78 0.48
CA ASP A 69 -5.02 16.70 1.63
C ASP A 69 -5.03 15.97 2.98
N GLY A 70 -5.54 14.73 3.03
CA GLY A 70 -5.66 13.93 4.25
C GLY A 70 -4.31 13.46 4.81
N ILE A 71 -4.38 12.60 5.83
CA ILE A 71 -3.24 11.84 6.33
C ILE A 71 -3.10 10.59 5.47
N ASN A 72 -2.02 10.48 4.70
CA ASN A 72 -1.82 9.37 3.79
C ASN A 72 -0.80 8.38 4.34
N VAL A 73 -1.16 7.09 4.39
CA VAL A 73 -0.29 6.01 4.88
C VAL A 73 0.15 5.17 3.69
N PHE A 74 1.44 5.24 3.36
CA PHE A 74 2.05 4.45 2.31
C PHE A 74 2.72 3.23 2.90
N TRP A 75 2.02 2.10 2.83
CA TRP A 75 2.56 0.79 3.16
C TRP A 75 2.49 -0.12 1.94
N MET A 76 3.37 0.15 0.98
CA MET A 76 3.40 -0.47 -0.33
C MET A 76 4.83 -0.82 -0.72
N GLY A 77 4.96 -1.80 -1.62
CA GLY A 77 6.24 -2.20 -2.20
C GLY A 77 6.59 -3.67 -2.00
N GLN A 78 5.92 -4.40 -1.09
CA GLN A 78 6.21 -5.82 -0.84
C GLN A 78 6.13 -6.65 -2.14
N ASN A 79 5.06 -6.48 -2.92
CA ASN A 79 4.88 -7.23 -4.17
C ASN A 79 5.92 -6.93 -5.26
N ASN A 80 6.77 -5.91 -5.05
CA ASN A 80 7.74 -5.43 -6.01
C ASN A 80 9.13 -5.19 -5.38
N PHE A 81 9.44 -5.74 -4.20
CA PHE A 81 10.70 -5.44 -3.50
C PHE A 81 11.94 -5.83 -4.29
N TYR A 82 11.81 -6.76 -5.25
CA TYR A 82 12.85 -7.15 -6.19
C TYR A 82 13.20 -6.05 -7.22
N ASP A 83 12.42 -4.98 -7.29
CA ASP A 83 12.73 -3.72 -7.98
C ASP A 83 12.82 -2.54 -6.98
N PRO A 84 13.90 -2.44 -6.18
CA PRO A 84 14.06 -1.34 -5.22
C PRO A 84 13.96 0.06 -5.85
N PRO A 85 14.54 0.35 -7.04
CA PRO A 85 14.33 1.63 -7.71
C PRO A 85 12.86 1.92 -8.03
N GLY A 86 12.11 0.93 -8.53
CA GLY A 86 10.68 1.05 -8.82
C GLY A 86 9.87 1.40 -7.57
N VAL A 87 10.02 0.62 -6.50
CA VAL A 87 9.33 0.86 -5.22
C VAL A 87 9.57 2.29 -4.71
N LYS A 88 10.83 2.74 -4.68
CA LYS A 88 11.18 4.08 -4.21
C LYS A 88 10.62 5.17 -5.12
N SER A 89 10.66 4.96 -6.44
CA SER A 89 10.12 5.89 -7.43
C SER A 89 8.61 6.05 -7.30
N ASP A 90 7.88 4.95 -7.11
CA ASP A 90 6.42 4.99 -7.00
C ASP A 90 5.95 5.63 -5.70
N ILE A 91 6.61 5.32 -4.57
CA ILE A 91 6.35 6.04 -3.30
C ILE A 91 6.60 7.55 -3.47
N ALA A 92 7.69 7.94 -4.15
CA ALA A 92 7.98 9.35 -4.40
C ALA A 92 6.90 10.03 -5.26
N LYS A 93 6.36 9.35 -6.28
CA LYS A 93 5.24 9.87 -7.09
C LYS A 93 3.97 10.03 -6.25
N CYS A 94 3.64 9.05 -5.41
CA CYS A 94 2.50 9.14 -4.50
C CYS A 94 2.62 10.33 -3.54
N ILE A 95 3.80 10.56 -2.96
CA ILE A 95 4.06 11.72 -2.08
C ILE A 95 4.01 13.04 -2.85
N ALA A 96 4.55 13.08 -4.08
CA ALA A 96 4.53 14.27 -4.93
C ALA A 96 3.10 14.67 -5.36
N PHE A 97 2.17 13.72 -5.36
CA PHE A 97 0.75 13.96 -5.64
C PHE A 97 -0.01 14.61 -4.48
N LEU A 98 0.50 14.49 -3.25
CA LEU A 98 -0.18 15.03 -2.07
C LEU A 98 -0.17 16.56 -2.06
N SER A 99 -1.31 17.15 -1.67
CA SER A 99 -1.42 18.58 -1.38
C SER A 99 -1.00 18.91 0.07
N SER A 100 -1.06 17.93 0.98
CA SER A 100 -0.57 18.05 2.35
C SER A 100 0.80 17.39 2.56
N LYS A 101 1.46 17.73 3.68
CA LYS A 101 2.70 17.06 4.16
C LYS A 101 2.42 16.02 5.24
N ARG A 102 1.16 15.66 5.46
CA ARG A 102 0.75 14.66 6.45
C ARG A 102 0.76 13.28 5.79
N TYR A 103 1.89 12.61 5.86
CA TYR A 103 2.02 11.26 5.34
C TYR A 103 2.95 10.40 6.19
N ILE A 104 2.80 9.09 6.05
CA ILE A 104 3.62 8.08 6.70
C ILE A 104 4.15 7.15 5.61
N VAL A 105 5.45 6.90 5.60
CA VAL A 105 6.07 5.85 4.77
C VAL A 105 6.44 4.71 5.70
N MET A 106 5.74 3.59 5.60
CA MET A 106 5.96 2.44 6.46
C MET A 106 7.04 1.53 5.88
N SER A 107 7.88 0.98 6.75
CA SER A 107 8.84 -0.06 6.36
C SER A 107 8.15 -1.28 5.75
N LEU A 108 8.74 -1.87 4.72
CA LEU A 108 8.36 -3.18 4.19
C LEU A 108 8.70 -4.28 5.21
N LEU A 109 7.94 -5.36 5.19
CA LEU A 109 8.14 -6.51 6.08
C LEU A 109 8.97 -7.59 5.39
N ASN A 110 9.51 -8.50 6.18
CA ASN A 110 10.02 -9.77 5.68
C ASN A 110 8.93 -10.82 5.80
N ALA A 111 8.82 -11.69 4.79
CA ALA A 111 8.13 -12.95 4.97
C ALA A 111 8.92 -13.88 5.92
N GLY A 112 8.28 -14.94 6.39
CA GLY A 112 8.85 -15.86 7.38
C GLY A 112 10.11 -16.59 6.92
N ASP A 113 10.29 -16.77 5.62
CA ASP A 113 11.47 -17.36 5.00
C ASP A 113 12.49 -16.33 4.47
N GLU A 114 12.25 -15.04 4.68
CA GLU A 114 13.10 -13.93 4.25
C GLU A 114 13.95 -13.35 5.38
N GLY A 115 14.44 -14.22 6.28
CA GLY A 115 15.30 -13.82 7.40
C GLY A 115 16.73 -13.47 7.01
N ILE A 116 17.53 -13.09 8.00
CA ILE A 116 18.96 -12.76 7.85
C ILE A 116 19.70 -13.80 7.00
N GLY A 117 20.51 -13.34 6.05
CA GLY A 117 21.31 -14.17 5.17
C GLY A 117 20.61 -14.56 3.86
N THR A 118 19.37 -14.13 3.65
CA THR A 118 18.66 -14.27 2.37
C THR A 118 18.84 -13.02 1.49
N THR A 119 18.76 -13.19 0.18
CA THR A 119 18.79 -12.06 -0.76
C THR A 119 17.60 -11.11 -0.55
N SER A 120 16.41 -11.66 -0.28
CA SER A 120 15.21 -10.86 0.01
C SER A 120 15.42 -9.96 1.23
N TYR A 121 16.04 -10.50 2.30
CA TYR A 121 16.36 -9.71 3.49
C TYR A 121 17.22 -8.50 3.16
N ASP A 122 18.32 -8.69 2.41
CA ASP A 122 19.23 -7.61 2.06
C ASP A 122 18.52 -6.53 1.21
N GLN A 123 17.65 -6.93 0.29
CA GLN A 123 16.86 -6.01 -0.54
C GLN A 123 15.86 -5.19 0.30
N LEU A 124 15.10 -5.85 1.17
CA LEU A 124 14.13 -5.21 2.05
C LEU A 124 14.80 -4.27 3.05
N ALA A 125 15.91 -4.70 3.66
CA ALA A 125 16.71 -3.87 4.56
C ALA A 125 17.25 -2.63 3.83
N GLN A 126 17.75 -2.79 2.59
CA GLN A 126 18.24 -1.67 1.78
C GLN A 126 17.12 -0.70 1.41
N ILE A 127 15.94 -1.19 1.00
CA ILE A 127 14.77 -0.35 0.71
C ILE A 127 14.38 0.45 1.95
N ASN A 128 14.22 -0.23 3.10
CA ASN A 128 13.83 0.42 4.35
C ASN A 128 14.85 1.47 4.81
N ALA A 129 16.16 1.18 4.69
CA ALA A 129 17.22 2.14 5.01
C ALA A 129 17.19 3.37 4.08
N ASP A 130 16.92 3.18 2.79
CA ASP A 130 16.80 4.29 1.84
C ASP A 130 15.54 5.12 2.08
N LEU A 131 14.40 4.49 2.39
CA LEU A 131 13.16 5.19 2.74
C LEU A 131 13.33 6.00 4.04
N ALA A 132 13.97 5.42 5.06
CA ALA A 132 14.30 6.12 6.29
C ALA A 132 15.20 7.34 6.05
N ARG A 133 16.21 7.21 5.17
CA ARG A 133 17.10 8.33 4.80
C ARG A 133 16.37 9.41 4.00
N THR A 134 15.47 9.01 3.11
CA THR A 134 14.76 9.93 2.20
C THR A 134 13.65 10.69 2.91
N TYR A 135 12.96 10.03 3.84
CA TYR A 135 11.82 10.57 4.58
C TYR A 135 12.06 10.51 6.09
N PRO A 136 13.14 11.10 6.64
CA PRO A 136 13.53 10.91 8.04
C PRO A 136 12.43 11.35 9.02
N ASP A 137 11.70 12.40 8.67
CA ASP A 137 10.58 12.90 9.45
C ASP A 137 9.26 12.22 9.10
N ASN A 138 9.16 11.26 8.18
CA ASN A 138 7.87 10.65 7.82
C ASN A 138 7.95 9.12 7.70
N PHE A 139 9.13 8.55 7.85
CA PHE A 139 9.35 7.11 7.84
C PHE A 139 8.97 6.50 9.19
N PHE A 140 8.31 5.36 9.14
CA PHE A 140 7.89 4.60 10.30
C PHE A 140 8.29 3.13 10.18
N ASP A 141 9.27 2.72 11.00
CA ASP A 141 9.80 1.36 11.03
C ASP A 141 8.89 0.39 11.79
N ILE A 142 7.71 0.13 11.21
CA ILE A 142 6.75 -0.83 11.77
C ILE A 142 7.32 -2.24 11.82
N ARG A 143 8.22 -2.58 10.90
CA ARG A 143 8.88 -3.88 10.79
C ARG A 143 9.65 -4.15 12.09
N LYS A 144 10.48 -3.22 12.54
CA LYS A 144 11.25 -3.40 13.77
C LYS A 144 10.34 -3.53 14.99
N ILE A 145 9.25 -2.78 15.02
CA ILE A 145 8.26 -2.88 16.12
C ILE A 145 7.63 -4.27 16.15
N LEU A 146 7.19 -4.81 15.00
CA LEU A 146 6.61 -6.16 14.92
C LEU A 146 7.60 -7.24 15.34
N ILE A 147 8.85 -7.18 14.87
CA ILE A 147 9.93 -8.12 15.25
C ILE A 147 10.16 -8.11 16.77
N ASN A 148 10.09 -6.93 17.39
CA ASN A 148 10.28 -6.79 18.84
C ASN A 148 9.04 -7.18 19.67
N ASN A 149 7.88 -7.42 19.03
CA ASN A 149 6.65 -7.89 19.70
C ASN A 149 6.54 -9.43 19.72
N TYR A 150 7.67 -10.13 19.67
CA TYR A 150 7.72 -11.59 19.77
C TYR A 150 7.30 -12.08 21.16
N ASP A 151 6.65 -13.24 21.24
CA ASP A 151 6.38 -13.90 22.52
C ASP A 151 7.61 -14.67 23.00
N PRO A 152 8.30 -14.25 24.09
CA PRO A 152 9.49 -14.95 24.59
C PRO A 152 9.20 -16.34 25.17
N ALA A 153 7.93 -16.68 25.43
CA ALA A 153 7.53 -18.03 25.83
C ALA A 153 7.33 -18.98 24.63
N SER A 154 7.22 -18.44 23.41
CA SER A 154 7.15 -19.21 22.17
C SER A 154 8.54 -19.38 21.57
N LEU A 155 9.04 -20.62 21.52
CA LEU A 155 10.33 -20.92 20.91
C LEU A 155 10.39 -20.50 19.43
N GLN A 156 9.27 -20.59 18.71
CA GLN A 156 9.21 -20.18 17.30
C GLN A 156 9.35 -18.65 17.17
N ASP A 157 8.65 -17.88 18.00
CA ASP A 157 8.73 -16.42 17.99
C ASP A 157 10.14 -15.93 18.36
N VAL A 158 10.80 -16.61 19.30
CA VAL A 158 12.21 -16.34 19.64
C VAL A 158 13.12 -16.59 18.44
N GLN A 159 12.91 -17.67 17.69
CA GLN A 159 13.68 -17.95 16.48
C GLN A 159 13.42 -16.91 15.38
N ASP A 160 12.16 -16.53 15.17
CA ASP A 160 11.76 -15.50 14.22
C ASP A 160 12.41 -14.15 14.57
N HIS A 161 12.41 -13.78 15.84
CA HIS A 161 13.08 -12.57 16.33
C HIS A 161 14.59 -12.60 16.07
N ILE A 162 15.26 -13.74 16.33
CA ILE A 162 16.70 -13.93 16.06
C ILE A 162 17.00 -13.83 14.57
N ASN A 163 16.11 -14.34 13.72
CA ASN A 163 16.22 -14.28 12.27
C ASN A 163 15.78 -12.91 11.69
N ASP A 164 15.35 -11.97 12.55
CA ASP A 164 14.88 -10.64 12.21
C ASP A 164 13.71 -10.67 11.21
N VAL A 165 12.74 -11.56 11.45
CA VAL A 165 11.45 -11.61 10.74
C VAL A 165 10.30 -11.37 11.73
N PRO A 166 9.15 -10.81 11.28
CA PRO A 166 7.97 -10.71 12.14
C PRO A 166 7.64 -12.06 12.82
N PRO A 167 7.17 -12.09 14.07
CA PRO A 167 6.90 -13.35 14.75
C PRO A 167 5.76 -14.14 14.10
N SER A 168 5.88 -15.47 14.07
CA SER A 168 4.85 -16.37 13.55
C SER A 168 3.52 -16.21 14.28
N SER A 169 3.53 -15.91 15.58
CA SER A 169 2.30 -15.63 16.35
C SER A 169 1.54 -14.37 15.88
N LEU A 170 2.19 -13.48 15.12
CA LEU A 170 1.60 -12.27 14.54
C LEU A 170 1.27 -12.41 13.05
N ARG A 171 1.55 -13.57 12.45
CA ARG A 171 1.25 -13.87 11.05
C ARG A 171 0.10 -14.86 10.87
N ASN A 172 -0.57 -14.77 9.74
CA ASN A 172 -1.54 -15.76 9.27
C ASN A 172 -0.86 -16.82 8.39
N ASP A 173 0.08 -16.38 7.56
CA ASP A 173 0.92 -17.23 6.71
C ASP A 173 2.37 -16.72 6.69
N ALA A 174 3.16 -17.02 5.66
CA ALA A 174 4.53 -16.54 5.59
C ALA A 174 4.61 -15.01 5.40
N GLU A 175 3.63 -14.39 4.77
CA GLU A 175 3.69 -13.00 4.29
C GLU A 175 2.69 -12.07 5.00
N HIS A 176 1.47 -12.55 5.25
CA HIS A 176 0.39 -11.75 5.78
C HIS A 176 0.32 -11.80 7.31
N LEU A 177 0.09 -10.63 7.91
CA LEU A 177 -0.20 -10.54 9.35
C LEU A 177 -1.59 -11.14 9.66
N ASN A 178 -1.75 -11.64 10.88
CA ASN A 178 -3.06 -11.98 11.42
C ASN A 178 -3.66 -10.77 12.18
N ASP A 179 -4.84 -10.94 12.77
CA ASP A 179 -5.54 -9.89 13.52
C ASP A 179 -4.68 -9.30 14.65
N LYS A 180 -3.85 -10.10 15.34
CA LYS A 180 -2.96 -9.60 16.40
C LYS A 180 -1.84 -8.74 15.81
N GLY A 181 -1.24 -9.19 14.71
CA GLY A 181 -0.23 -8.41 14.00
C GLY A 181 -0.80 -7.08 13.52
N TYR A 182 -1.96 -7.08 12.87
CA TYR A 182 -2.62 -5.84 12.44
C TYR A 182 -3.07 -4.96 13.61
N ALA A 183 -3.47 -5.52 14.75
CA ALA A 183 -3.78 -4.73 15.94
C ALA A 183 -2.55 -3.94 16.45
N VAL A 184 -1.36 -4.56 16.47
CA VAL A 184 -0.11 -3.86 16.78
C VAL A 184 0.12 -2.72 15.79
N VAL A 185 -0.01 -2.98 14.49
CA VAL A 185 0.18 -1.95 13.45
C VAL A 185 -0.78 -0.78 13.63
N ALA A 186 -2.07 -1.06 13.78
CA ALA A 186 -3.10 -0.03 13.91
C ALA A 186 -2.86 0.86 15.14
N GLN A 187 -2.52 0.25 16.28
CA GLN A 187 -2.21 0.99 17.51
C GLN A 187 -1.00 1.92 17.30
N GLN A 188 0.04 1.41 16.65
CA GLN A 188 1.30 2.12 16.47
C GLN A 188 1.18 3.26 15.44
N VAL A 189 0.45 3.04 14.35
CA VAL A 189 0.12 4.10 13.37
C VAL A 189 -0.73 5.19 14.01
N ALA A 190 -1.75 4.83 14.80
CA ALA A 190 -2.56 5.81 15.52
C ALA A 190 -1.73 6.64 16.50
N ALA A 191 -0.78 6.03 17.22
CA ALA A 191 0.14 6.72 18.10
C ALA A 191 1.09 7.67 17.32
N PHE A 192 1.60 7.24 16.16
CA PHE A 192 2.43 8.08 15.31
C PHE A 192 1.67 9.33 14.84
N ILE A 193 0.43 9.17 14.38
CA ILE A 193 -0.46 10.26 13.99
C ILE A 193 -0.69 11.22 15.16
N ALA A 194 -1.06 10.70 16.33
CA ALA A 194 -1.34 11.50 17.51
C ALA A 194 -0.10 12.30 17.98
N SER A 195 1.09 11.71 17.94
CA SER A 195 2.33 12.38 18.35
C SER A 195 2.69 13.59 17.48
N ARG A 196 2.08 13.71 16.30
CA ARG A 196 2.29 14.80 15.34
C ARG A 196 1.16 15.81 15.29
N SER A 197 0.10 15.60 16.08
CA SER A 197 -1.10 16.44 16.07
C SER A 197 -1.73 16.54 14.66
N TRP A 198 -1.75 15.44 13.92
CA TRP A 198 -2.38 15.37 12.59
C TRP A 198 -3.85 15.01 12.63
#